data_AF-A0A3D3QPE0-F1
#
_entry.id   AF-A0A3D3QPE0-F1
#
_cell.length_a   1.000
_cell.length_b   1.000
_cell.length_c   1.000
_cell.angle_alpha   90.00
_cell.angle_beta   90.00
_cell.angle_gamma   90.00
#
_symmetry.space_group_name_H-M   'P 1'
#
loop_
_entity.id
_entity.type
_entity.pdbx_description
1 polymer ?
#
loop_
_entity_poly.entity_id
_entity_poly.type
_entity_poly.pdbx_seq_one_letter_code
_entity_poly.pdbx_strand_id
1 'polypeptide(L)'
;MLVELHIRDYAIVDDLTLSLGPGLNALTGETGAGKSIIVGALSLLLGERASSDVVRTGAERASVEAVFDLERLPALRERVEELGFRLEDGLLILRREVAAAGRNRAWVGGSPTTAGVVGELGSSLVDLHGQ
;
A
#
# COMPACT_ATOMS: atom_id res chain seq x y z
N MET A 1 -4.95 10.60 4.49
CA MET A 1 -3.64 10.49 5.17
C MET A 1 -3.36 9.02 5.38
N LEU A 2 -2.12 8.56 5.15
CA LEU A 2 -1.71 7.20 5.51
C LEU A 2 -1.65 7.08 7.04
N VAL A 3 -2.42 6.15 7.62
CA VAL A 3 -2.52 5.92 9.07
C VAL A 3 -1.71 4.70 9.48
N GLU A 4 -1.78 3.64 8.68
CA GLU A 4 -1.08 2.39 8.95
C GLU A 4 -0.62 1.75 7.64
N LEU A 5 0.57 1.15 7.67
CA LEU A 5 1.14 0.33 6.62
C LEU A 5 1.56 -1.01 7.22
N HIS A 6 1.03 -2.08 6.64
CA HIS A 6 1.34 -3.45 7.00
C HIS A 6 2.03 -4.17 5.84
N ILE A 7 3.16 -4.81 6.12
CA ILE A 7 4.00 -5.48 5.12
C ILE A 7 4.28 -6.89 5.63
N ARG A 8 3.99 -7.92 4.83
CA ARG A 8 4.44 -9.29 5.06
C ARG A 8 5.22 -9.85 3.90
N ASP A 9 6.24 -10.61 4.22
CA ASP A 9 7.04 -11.42 3.28
C ASP A 9 7.50 -10.64 2.04
N TYR A 10 7.87 -9.36 2.22
CA TYR A 10 8.31 -8.45 1.17
C TYR A 10 9.81 -8.16 1.33
N ALA A 11 10.59 -8.42 0.29
CA ALA A 11 12.06 -8.35 0.31
C ALA A 11 12.63 -9.15 1.50
N ILE A 12 13.27 -8.48 2.47
CA ILE A 12 13.81 -9.13 3.68
C ILE A 12 12.84 -9.12 4.87
N VAL A 13 11.72 -8.40 4.78
CA VAL A 13 10.74 -8.21 5.85
C VAL A 13 9.83 -9.44 5.95
N ASP A 14 9.71 -10.00 7.15
CA ASP A 14 8.76 -11.08 7.46
C ASP A 14 7.37 -10.53 7.81
N ASP A 15 7.28 -9.65 8.82
CA ASP A 15 6.09 -8.91 9.23
C ASP A 15 6.49 -7.56 9.82
N LEU A 16 5.98 -6.48 9.24
CA LEU A 16 6.20 -5.11 9.71
C LEU A 16 4.86 -4.37 9.74
N THR A 17 4.56 -3.76 10.89
CA THR A 17 3.48 -2.77 11.03
C THR A 17 4.09 -1.41 11.33
N LEU A 18 3.70 -0.40 10.54
CA LEU A 18 4.10 1.00 10.72
C LEU A 18 2.84 1.85 10.88
N SER A 19 2.65 2.43 12.06
CA SER A 19 1.61 3.43 12.32
C SER A 19 2.18 4.85 12.17
N LEU A 20 1.45 5.73 11.50
CA LEU A 20 1.87 7.10 11.20
C LEU A 20 0.91 8.11 11.82
N GLY A 21 1.48 9.19 12.37
CA GLY A 21 0.73 10.31 12.92
C GLY A 21 0.54 11.44 11.91
N PRO A 22 -0.34 12.42 12.20
CA PRO A 22 -0.50 13.58 11.34
C PRO A 22 0.76 14.45 11.28
N GLY A 23 0.96 15.12 10.15
CA GLY A 23 2.10 16.01 9.94
C GLY A 23 3.36 15.29 9.48
N LEU A 24 4.50 15.61 10.10
CA LEU A 24 5.80 15.08 9.70
C LEU A 24 6.13 13.81 10.48
N ASN A 25 6.33 12.72 9.77
CA ASN A 25 6.88 11.48 10.31
C ASN A 25 8.31 11.32 9.78
N ALA A 26 9.29 11.23 10.70
CA ALA A 26 10.69 11.05 10.34
C ALA A 26 11.11 9.59 10.59
N LEU A 27 11.37 8.85 9.52
CA LEU A 27 11.93 7.51 9.60
C LEU A 27 13.46 7.59 9.56
N THR A 28 14.11 7.10 10.61
CA THR A 28 15.56 7.05 10.73
C THR A 28 16.03 5.61 10.89
N GLY A 29 17.31 5.37 10.64
CA GLY A 29 17.92 4.05 10.75
C GLY A 29 19.41 4.10 10.44
N GLU A 30 20.10 2.99 10.65
CA GLU A 30 21.53 2.86 10.38
C GLU A 30 21.83 2.82 8.88
N THR A 31 20.98 2.12 8.11
CA THR A 31 21.11 1.99 6.66
C THR A 31 19.85 2.49 5.96
N GLY A 32 20.00 2.91 4.70
CA GLY A 32 18.87 3.30 3.85
C GLY A 32 17.95 2.15 3.45
N ALA A 33 18.38 0.89 3.65
CA ALA A 33 17.66 -0.29 3.17
C ALA A 33 16.23 -0.39 3.73
N GLY A 34 16.04 -0.19 5.03
CA GLY A 34 14.71 -0.25 5.66
C GLY A 34 13.76 0.81 5.11
N LYS A 35 14.25 2.03 4.91
CA LYS A 35 13.47 3.12 4.31
C LYS A 35 13.09 2.80 2.87
N SER A 36 14.04 2.33 2.06
CA SER A 36 13.77 1.96 0.67
C SER A 36 12.79 0.81 0.54
N ILE A 37 12.80 -0.16 1.47
CA ILE A 37 11.81 -1.24 1.52
C ILE A 37 10.41 -0.69 1.77
N ILE A 38 10.25 0.22 2.74
CA ILE A 38 8.96 0.85 3.06
C ILE A 38 8.44 1.65 1.85
N VAL A 39 9.31 2.44 1.21
CA VAL A 39 8.95 3.20 0.00
C VAL A 39 8.54 2.26 -1.14
N GLY A 40 9.31 1.20 -1.40
CA GLY A 40 9.00 0.23 -2.46
C GLY A 40 7.71 -0.55 -2.20
N ALA A 41 7.43 -0.92 -0.95
CA ALA A 41 6.17 -1.55 -0.58
C ALA A 41 4.98 -0.61 -0.81
N LEU A 42 5.12 0.66 -0.45
CA LEU A 42 4.10 1.67 -0.69
C LEU A 42 3.89 1.91 -2.19
N SER A 43 4.94 2.00 -3.01
CA SER A 43 4.81 2.12 -4.47
C SER A 43 4.09 0.92 -5.09
N LEU A 44 4.45 -0.31 -4.67
CA LEU A 44 3.77 -1.54 -5.08
C LEU A 44 2.27 -1.48 -4.75
N LEU A 45 1.94 -1.04 -3.52
CA LEU A 45 0.56 -0.89 -3.08
C LEU A 45 -0.20 0.12 -3.95
N LEU A 46 0.44 1.23 -4.34
CA LEU A 46 -0.15 2.31 -5.12
C LEU A 46 -0.18 2.04 -6.64
N GLY A 47 -0.05 0.78 -7.06
CA GLY A 47 -0.28 0.37 -8.44
C GLY A 47 0.99 0.27 -9.30
N GLU A 48 2.18 0.43 -8.74
CA GLU A 48 3.42 0.12 -9.46
C GLU A 48 3.43 -1.36 -9.91
N ARG A 49 4.18 -1.62 -10.99
CA ARG A 49 4.29 -2.96 -11.56
C ARG A 49 4.92 -3.91 -10.55
N ALA A 50 4.20 -4.97 -10.23
CA ALA A 50 4.69 -6.02 -9.34
C ALA A 50 5.69 -6.93 -10.06
N SER A 51 6.82 -7.23 -9.39
CA SER A 51 7.73 -8.34 -9.73
C SER A 51 7.63 -9.42 -8.66
N SER A 52 7.75 -10.69 -9.03
CA SER A 52 7.87 -11.80 -8.07
C SER A 52 9.14 -11.71 -7.21
N ASP A 53 10.15 -10.95 -7.66
CA ASP A 53 11.42 -10.78 -6.93
C ASP A 53 11.25 -10.01 -5.61
N VAL A 54 10.11 -9.32 -5.44
CA VAL A 54 9.78 -8.66 -4.17
C VAL A 54 9.32 -9.65 -3.10
N VAL A 55 9.03 -10.91 -3.46
CA VAL A 55 8.61 -11.93 -2.50
C VAL A 55 9.83 -12.44 -1.74
N ARG A 56 9.74 -12.41 -0.42
CA ARG A 56 10.80 -12.87 0.48
C ARG A 56 11.19 -14.32 0.16
N THR A 57 12.50 -14.59 0.17
CA THR A 57 13.01 -15.93 -0.11
C THR A 57 12.41 -16.95 0.85
N GLY A 58 11.83 -18.01 0.29
CA GLY A 58 11.15 -19.07 1.05
C GLY A 58 9.67 -18.81 1.35
N ALA A 59 9.13 -17.63 1.01
CA ALA A 59 7.72 -17.34 1.11
C ALA A 59 6.97 -17.63 -0.20
N GLU A 60 5.69 -17.97 -0.10
CA GLU A 60 4.85 -18.21 -1.27
C GLU A 60 4.29 -16.91 -1.88
N ARG A 61 4.21 -15.85 -1.07
CA ARG A 61 3.60 -14.57 -1.42
C ARG A 61 4.07 -13.44 -0.51
N ALA A 62 4.08 -12.23 -1.04
CA ALA A 62 4.19 -10.98 -0.31
C ALA A 62 2.82 -10.29 -0.24
N SER A 63 2.54 -9.59 0.86
CA SER A 63 1.36 -8.72 0.97
C SER A 63 1.73 -7.36 1.53
N VAL A 64 1.18 -6.31 0.92
CA VAL A 64 1.22 -4.95 1.44
C VAL A 64 -0.21 -4.46 1.62
N GLU A 65 -0.53 -3.94 2.79
CA GLU A 65 -1.83 -3.38 3.13
C GLU A 65 -1.64 -2.01 3.77
N ALA A 66 -2.53 -1.07 3.48
CA ALA A 66 -2.51 0.23 4.14
C ALA A 66 -3.90 0.76 4.40
N VAL A 67 -3.99 1.54 5.48
CA VAL A 67 -5.19 2.25 5.90
C VAL A 67 -4.99 3.73 5.65
N PHE A 68 -5.90 4.32 4.87
CA PHE A 68 -5.92 5.75 4.58
C PHE A 68 -7.15 6.40 5.19
N ASP A 69 -6.95 7.43 6.00
CA ASP A 69 -8.01 8.31 6.44
C ASP A 69 -8.37 9.32 5.33
N LEU A 70 -9.62 9.27 4.86
CA LEU A 70 -10.13 10.14 3.81
C LEU A 70 -11.00 11.30 4.33
N GLU A 71 -11.02 11.56 5.64
CA GLU A 71 -11.83 12.62 6.24
C GLU A 71 -11.63 13.99 5.57
N ARG A 72 -10.38 14.29 5.20
CA ARG A 72 -9.99 15.56 4.57
C ARG A 72 -9.93 15.50 3.04
N LEU A 73 -10.44 14.43 2.42
CA LEU A 73 -10.37 14.20 0.96
C LEU A 73 -11.77 13.85 0.40
N PRO A 74 -12.74 14.78 0.43
CA PRO A 74 -14.13 14.50 0.04
C PRO A 74 -14.27 14.04 -1.42
N ALA A 75 -13.51 14.63 -2.35
CA ALA A 75 -13.53 14.23 -3.76
C ALA A 75 -13.05 12.78 -3.97
N LEU A 76 -12.04 12.35 -3.20
CA LEU A 76 -11.56 10.96 -3.28
C LEU A 76 -12.56 9.98 -2.65
N ARG A 77 -13.24 10.38 -1.56
CA ARG A 77 -14.33 9.60 -0.97
C ARG A 77 -15.45 9.35 -1.98
N GLU A 78 -15.94 10.41 -2.63
CA GLU A 78 -16.97 10.30 -3.68
C GLU A 78 -16.48 9.36 -4.80
N ARG A 79 -15.23 9.50 -5.24
CA ARG A 79 -14.67 8.65 -6.29
C ARG A 79 -14.61 7.17 -5.90
N VAL A 80 -14.25 6.86 -4.66
CA VAL A 80 -14.24 5.48 -4.14
C VAL A 80 -15.66 4.89 -4.16
N GLU A 81 -16.66 5.67 -3.75
CA GLU A 81 -18.07 5.26 -3.74
C GLU A 81 -18.62 5.08 -5.16
N GLU A 82 -18.29 5.96 -6.10
CA GLU A 82 -18.65 5.84 -7.53
C GLU A 82 -18.11 4.56 -8.16
N LEU A 83 -16.90 4.14 -7.76
CA LEU A 83 -16.28 2.88 -8.19
C LEU A 83 -16.89 1.65 -7.49
N GLY A 84 -17.84 1.85 -6.56
CA GLY A 84 -18.56 0.80 -5.86
C GLY A 84 -17.81 0.22 -4.65
N PHE A 85 -16.75 0.88 -4.18
CA PHE A 85 -16.00 0.46 -3.00
C PHE A 85 -16.58 1.10 -1.73
N ARG A 86 -16.29 0.45 -0.59
CA ARG A 86 -16.76 0.91 0.71
C ARG A 86 -15.63 1.52 1.51
N LEU A 87 -15.99 2.51 2.31
CA LEU A 87 -15.17 3.04 3.39
C LEU A 87 -15.73 2.54 4.71
N GLU A 88 -14.85 2.32 5.68
CA GLU A 88 -15.23 2.00 7.05
C GLU A 88 -14.88 3.20 7.93
N ASP A 89 -15.89 3.89 8.46
CA ASP A 89 -15.71 5.09 9.31
C ASP A 89 -14.78 6.16 8.69
N GLY A 90 -14.88 6.36 7.38
CA GLY A 90 -14.04 7.31 6.63
C GLY A 90 -12.64 6.78 6.27
N LEU A 91 -12.32 5.55 6.64
CA LEU A 91 -11.08 4.86 6.32
C LEU A 91 -11.22 4.04 5.04
N LEU A 92 -10.19 4.12 4.20
CA LEU A 92 -10.01 3.29 3.02
C LEU A 92 -8.90 2.28 3.27
N ILE A 93 -9.20 1.00 3.10
CA ILE A 93 -8.20 -0.07 3.13
C ILE A 93 -7.80 -0.43 1.71
N LEU A 94 -6.51 -0.34 1.41
CA LEU A 94 -5.91 -0.83 0.18
C LEU A 94 -5.06 -2.06 0.48
N ARG A 95 -5.13 -3.08 -0.37
CA ARG A 95 -4.26 -4.26 -0.26
C ARG A 95 -3.74 -4.71 -1.62
N ARG A 96 -2.47 -5.13 -1.63
CA ARG A 96 -1.79 -5.75 -2.77
C ARG A 96 -1.13 -7.06 -2.33
N GLU A 97 -1.31 -8.11 -3.11
CA GLU A 97 -0.64 -9.41 -2.91
C GLU A 97 0.08 -9.81 -4.20
N VAL A 98 1.31 -10.32 -4.04
CA VAL A 98 2.18 -10.79 -5.12
C VAL A 98 2.62 -12.20 -4.76
N ALA A 99 2.24 -13.19 -5.55
CA ALA A 99 2.69 -14.56 -5.37
C ALA A 99 4.04 -14.78 -6.04
N ALA A 100 4.88 -15.65 -5.46
CA ALA A 100 6.15 -16.06 -6.08
C ALA A 100 5.94 -16.69 -7.47
N ALA A 101 4.77 -17.29 -7.70
CA ALA A 101 4.35 -17.81 -9.01
C ALA A 101 3.90 -16.73 -10.02
N GLY A 102 4.06 -15.44 -9.70
CA GLY A 102 3.78 -14.31 -10.59
C GLY A 102 2.32 -13.82 -10.61
N ARG A 103 1.43 -14.43 -9.83
CA ARG A 103 0.03 -14.00 -9.71
C ARG A 103 -0.07 -12.78 -8.79
N ASN A 104 -0.74 -11.73 -9.26
CA ASN A 104 -0.94 -10.50 -8.51
C ASN A 104 -2.43 -10.27 -8.23
N ARG A 105 -2.76 -9.76 -7.04
CA ARG A 105 -4.12 -9.46 -6.63
C ARG A 105 -4.17 -8.11 -5.92
N ALA A 106 -5.26 -7.39 -6.09
CA ALA A 106 -5.49 -6.09 -5.45
C ALA A 106 -6.89 -6.06 -4.83
N TRP A 107 -7.03 -5.27 -3.76
CA TRP A 107 -8.30 -4.98 -3.11
C TRP A 107 -8.38 -3.51 -2.72
N VAL A 108 -9.60 -2.99 -2.76
CA VAL A 108 -9.98 -1.65 -2.31
C VAL A 108 -11.23 -1.81 -1.46
N GLY A 109 -11.22 -1.34 -0.21
CA GLY A 109 -12.35 -1.47 0.71
C GLY A 109 -12.82 -2.92 0.89
N GLY A 110 -11.87 -3.86 0.96
CA GLY A 110 -12.14 -5.30 1.08
C GLY A 110 -12.58 -6.02 -0.21
N SER A 111 -12.91 -5.30 -1.28
CA SER A 111 -13.38 -5.88 -2.55
C SER A 111 -12.23 -6.09 -3.54
N PRO A 112 -12.14 -7.25 -4.23
CA PRO A 112 -11.12 -7.48 -5.25
C PRO A 112 -11.23 -6.49 -6.41
N THR A 113 -10.09 -6.01 -6.92
CA THR A 113 -10.03 -5.08 -8.04
C THR A 113 -8.76 -5.28 -8.88
N THR A 114 -8.55 -4.40 -9.87
CA THR A 114 -7.39 -4.39 -10.76
C THR A 114 -6.28 -3.47 -10.24
N ALA A 115 -5.05 -3.69 -10.73
CA ALA A 115 -3.93 -2.80 -10.46
C ALA A 115 -4.18 -1.36 -10.95
N GLY A 116 -4.89 -1.20 -12.07
CA GLY A 116 -5.18 0.11 -12.65
C GLY A 116 -6.08 0.95 -11.76
N VAL A 117 -7.12 0.35 -11.18
CA VAL A 117 -8.02 1.04 -10.23
C VAL A 117 -7.27 1.47 -8.97
N VAL A 118 -6.39 0.61 -8.46
CA VAL A 118 -5.55 0.96 -7.31
C VAL A 118 -4.58 2.09 -7.65
N GLY A 119 -3.97 2.07 -8.84
CA GLY A 119 -3.10 3.16 -9.31
C GLY A 119 -3.83 4.49 -9.48
N GLU A 120 -5.05 4.45 -10.02
CA GLU A 120 -5.92 5.63 -10.11
C GLU A 120 -6.16 6.27 -8.74
N LEU A 121 -6.61 5.47 -7.76
CA LEU A 121 -6.85 5.96 -6.40
C LEU A 121 -5.54 6.36 -5.69
N GLY A 122 -4.47 5.58 -5.86
CA GLY A 122 -3.17 5.78 -5.25
C GLY A 122 -2.53 7.11 -5.60
N SER A 123 -2.68 7.55 -6.86
CA SER A 123 -2.19 8.85 -7.33
C SER A 123 -2.76 10.06 -6.58
N SER A 124 -3.95 9.92 -5.98
CA SER A 124 -4.60 10.95 -5.17
C SER A 124 -4.31 10.81 -3.67
N LEU A 125 -3.68 9.70 -3.25
CA LEU A 125 -3.43 9.36 -1.84
C LEU A 125 -2.01 9.72 -1.40
N VAL A 126 -1.03 9.49 -2.27
CA VAL A 126 0.39 9.62 -1.94
C VAL A 126 1.14 10.18 -3.14
N ASP A 127 2.02 11.13 -2.85
CA ASP A 127 3.00 11.62 -3.81
C ASP A 127 4.41 11.20 -3.38
N LEU A 128 5.00 10.25 -4.11
CA LEU A 128 6.28 9.65 -3.78
C LEU A 128 7.41 10.38 -4.50
N HIS A 129 8.23 11.08 -3.72
CA HIS A 129 9.42 11.75 -4.21
C HIS A 129 10.66 10.97 -3.76
N GLY A 130 11.38 10.40 -4.73
CA GLY A 130 12.64 9.70 -4.52
C GLY A 130 13.76 10.30 -5.35
N GLN A 131 15.00 9.99 -4.98
CA GLN A 131 16.18 10.12 -5.84
C GLN A 131 16.66 8.71 -6.20
#